data_AF-A0A1U7JLA5-F1
#
_entry.id   AF-A0A1U7JLA5-F1
#
_cell.length_a   1.000
_cell.length_b   1.000
_cell.length_c   1.000
_cell.angle_alpha   90.00
_cell.angle_beta   90.00
_cell.angle_gamma   90.00
#
_symmetry.space_group_name_H-M   'P 1'
#
loop_
_entity.id
_entity.type
_entity.pdbx_description
1 polymer ?
#
loop_
_entity_poly.entity_id
_entity_poly.type
_entity_poly.pdbx_seq_one_letter_code
_entity_poly.pdbx_strand_id
1 'polypeptide(L)'
;MTQTTISIQNNRTDEEIYVLLTAENMAKGQQPQHAIPLDQATKLTKDTVVSFETIKSARLYVCLGSIGPSPKLDDDQYYGWIEFSKTDKDGTLWINLTSVDIVGLPLALSGTENGKPFNLGTRLPMKVPMDDPHEFSLIGALEKIFTKEQPVKALVPCQKGYMKVLSPVHAPESYASFTPYLTRLCQANAPVSITSDAPARTSAVTFKGHFTDPAKNKNNNVMELKDDNGNTITIDDKNLTTKTLYQCAGGTYLYNGKPKDFNIAIQKNGPHAGLKKILNSVIRNILVGFNEGYFSENGPNDSEYFSGMKPFEHGGNQYAQVIHQYTNSYGFPYSDGNLKTLIQADATKTVTLHVLKDTQTGYYEEYPVQPSTGLYQFGIGGGSMTLGPIKINGFTYEPDDKGAYGGFLPYLPEWTKMEFTGSGGAQNSYIWIKNGDVVEGNCLTGHHIWVNGSKPPKDTDKAPEGYTNLVWGANLKWQSGATPPPPP
;
A
#
# COMPACT_ATOMS: atom_id res chain seq x y z
N MET A 1 0.19 -19.32 26.74
CA MET A 1 1.28 -18.44 26.27
C MET A 1 1.47 -18.73 24.80
N THR A 2 1.32 -17.72 23.94
CA THR A 2 1.32 -17.92 22.49
C THR A 2 2.72 -17.74 21.92
N GLN A 3 3.39 -18.86 21.63
CA GLN A 3 4.65 -18.89 20.91
C GLN A 3 4.37 -18.75 19.41
N THR A 4 5.05 -17.81 18.77
CA THR A 4 4.94 -17.57 17.33
C THR A 4 6.13 -18.21 16.62
N THR A 5 5.88 -18.79 15.44
CA THR A 5 6.89 -19.51 14.67
C THR A 5 6.87 -19.06 13.20
N ILE A 6 8.05 -18.74 12.68
CA ILE A 6 8.29 -18.55 11.24
C ILE A 6 9.16 -19.72 10.76
N SER A 7 8.59 -20.57 9.91
CA SER A 7 9.31 -21.63 9.20
C SER A 7 9.98 -21.07 7.95
N ILE A 8 11.12 -21.64 7.56
CA ILE A 8 11.86 -21.22 6.37
C ILE A 8 11.96 -22.39 5.41
N GLN A 9 11.37 -22.25 4.22
CA GLN A 9 11.44 -23.23 3.14
C GLN A 9 12.49 -22.82 2.12
N ASN A 10 13.53 -23.63 1.96
CA ASN A 10 14.61 -23.38 0.99
C ASN A 10 14.34 -24.05 -0.36
N ASN A 11 14.01 -23.28 -1.39
CA ASN A 11 13.89 -23.81 -2.77
C ASN A 11 15.22 -23.69 -3.56
N ARG A 12 16.28 -23.16 -2.97
CA ARG A 12 17.64 -23.07 -3.53
C ARG A 12 18.55 -24.15 -2.93
N THR A 13 18.24 -25.41 -3.21
CA THR A 13 18.97 -26.56 -2.63
C THR A 13 20.40 -26.71 -3.15
N ASP A 14 20.72 -26.02 -4.24
CA ASP A 14 22.02 -25.96 -4.91
C ASP A 14 22.92 -24.80 -4.42
N GLU A 15 22.41 -23.95 -3.53
CA GLU A 15 23.13 -22.79 -3.00
C GLU A 15 23.30 -22.88 -1.48
N GLU A 16 24.39 -22.32 -0.97
CA GLU A 16 24.58 -22.17 0.47
C GLU A 16 23.83 -20.94 0.99
N ILE A 17 22.68 -21.16 1.61
CA ILE A 17 21.86 -20.10 2.18
C ILE A 17 22.25 -19.86 3.64
N TYR A 18 22.40 -18.59 4.01
CA TYR A 18 22.52 -18.14 5.38
C TYR A 18 21.34 -17.23 5.74
N VAL A 19 21.04 -17.19 7.03
CA VAL A 19 20.01 -16.33 7.61
C VAL A 19 20.59 -15.51 8.75
N LEU A 20 20.15 -14.26 8.88
CA LEU A 20 20.55 -13.36 9.95
C LEU A 20 19.28 -12.71 10.52
N LEU A 21 19.02 -12.91 11.80
CA LEU A 21 17.93 -12.28 12.52
C LEU A 21 18.45 -11.09 13.31
N THR A 22 17.97 -9.89 13.03
CA THR A 22 18.23 -8.70 13.85
C THR A 22 16.93 -8.21 14.48
N ALA A 23 17.00 -7.59 15.65
CA ALA A 23 15.84 -6.99 16.34
C ALA A 23 16.29 -5.98 17.39
N GLU A 24 15.42 -5.03 17.76
CA GLU A 24 15.67 -4.14 18.90
C GLU A 24 15.62 -4.92 20.22
N ASN A 25 14.64 -5.81 20.35
CA ASN A 25 14.54 -6.76 21.45
C ASN A 25 13.73 -8.00 21.05
N MET A 26 13.94 -9.10 21.79
CA MET A 26 13.20 -10.35 21.61
C MET A 26 13.03 -11.07 22.95
N ALA A 27 11.78 -11.38 23.30
CA ALA A 27 11.49 -12.30 24.40
C ALA A 27 11.42 -13.72 23.85
N LYS A 28 12.34 -14.57 24.30
CA LYS A 28 12.42 -15.97 23.91
C LYS A 28 11.39 -16.80 24.68
N GLY A 29 10.59 -17.60 23.97
CA GLY A 29 9.85 -18.73 24.53
C GLY A 29 10.76 -19.96 24.68
N GLN A 30 10.17 -21.16 24.82
CA GLN A 30 10.94 -22.41 24.75
C GLN A 30 11.67 -22.49 23.40
N GLN A 31 13.00 -22.45 23.42
CA GLN A 31 13.80 -22.40 22.20
C GLN A 31 13.84 -23.79 21.54
N PRO A 32 13.45 -23.91 20.26
CA PRO A 32 13.80 -25.09 19.50
C PRO A 32 15.32 -25.22 19.39
N GLN A 33 15.82 -26.45 19.27
CA GLN A 33 17.25 -26.76 19.21
C GLN A 33 17.98 -26.07 18.03
N HIS A 34 17.24 -25.61 17.03
CA HIS A 34 17.72 -25.00 15.79
C HIS A 34 17.26 -23.54 15.60
N ALA A 35 17.05 -22.80 16.70
CA ALA A 35 16.68 -21.38 16.65
C ALA A 35 17.83 -20.50 16.13
N ILE A 36 17.48 -19.49 15.33
CA ILE A 36 18.44 -18.50 14.81
C ILE A 36 18.81 -17.51 15.95
N PRO A 37 20.10 -17.36 16.32
CA PRO A 37 20.53 -16.35 17.28
C PRO A 37 20.38 -14.93 16.72
N LEU A 38 20.19 -13.95 17.60
CA LEU A 38 20.21 -12.54 17.19
C LEU A 38 21.61 -12.13 16.73
N ASP A 39 21.66 -11.33 15.67
CA ASP A 39 22.83 -10.67 15.11
C ASP A 39 23.97 -11.62 14.70
N GLN A 40 23.65 -12.90 14.44
CA GLN A 40 24.60 -13.90 13.97
C GLN A 40 24.07 -14.60 12.72
N ALA A 41 24.89 -14.60 11.66
CA ALA A 41 24.59 -15.36 10.46
C ALA A 41 24.64 -16.86 10.76
N THR A 42 23.58 -17.56 10.39
CA THR A 42 23.40 -19.00 10.62
C THR A 42 23.17 -19.68 9.28
N LYS A 43 23.88 -20.78 9.02
CA LYS A 43 23.63 -21.57 7.81
C LYS A 43 22.22 -22.17 7.88
N LEU A 44 21.44 -21.99 6.81
CA LEU A 44 20.08 -22.49 6.74
C LEU A 44 20.07 -24.03 6.63
N THR A 45 19.28 -24.67 7.48
CA THR A 45 19.02 -26.11 7.46
C THR A 45 17.52 -26.35 7.37
N LYS A 46 17.10 -27.59 7.08
CA LYS A 46 15.68 -27.97 7.02
C LYS A 46 14.92 -27.74 8.34
N ASP A 47 15.63 -27.69 9.46
CA ASP A 47 15.07 -27.57 10.81
C ASP A 47 15.16 -26.12 11.34
N THR A 48 15.72 -25.20 10.55
CA THR A 48 15.91 -23.81 10.95
C THR A 48 14.57 -23.07 11.01
N VAL A 49 14.30 -22.46 12.16
CA VAL A 49 13.07 -21.67 12.40
C VAL A 49 13.37 -20.43 13.24
N VAL A 50 12.52 -19.42 13.12
CA VAL A 50 12.46 -18.30 14.07
C VAL A 50 11.31 -18.55 15.04
N SER A 51 11.56 -18.42 16.34
CA SER A 51 10.52 -18.61 17.36
C SER A 51 10.65 -17.66 18.54
N PHE A 52 9.55 -16.97 18.87
CA PHE A 52 9.51 -15.90 19.88
C PHE A 52 8.14 -15.77 20.55
N GLU A 53 8.11 -15.18 21.75
CA GLU A 53 6.86 -14.70 22.37
C GLU A 53 6.55 -13.26 21.93
N THR A 54 7.56 -12.40 21.98
CA THR A 54 7.53 -11.02 21.48
C THR A 54 8.84 -10.69 20.77
N ILE A 55 8.76 -9.82 19.78
CA ILE A 55 9.91 -9.30 19.05
C ILE A 55 9.58 -7.91 18.49
N LYS A 56 10.52 -6.98 18.55
CA LYS A 56 10.31 -5.60 18.10
C LYS A 56 11.31 -5.21 17.03
N SER A 57 10.81 -4.61 15.96
CA SER A 57 11.60 -4.05 14.85
C SER A 57 12.55 -5.09 14.25
N ALA A 58 12.04 -6.30 13.99
CA ALA A 58 12.86 -7.41 13.55
C ALA A 58 13.06 -7.41 12.04
N ARG A 59 14.23 -7.84 11.60
CA ARG A 59 14.53 -8.21 10.21
C ARG A 59 15.10 -9.60 10.17
N LEU A 60 14.55 -10.45 9.31
CA LEU A 60 15.14 -11.74 8.97
C LEU A 60 15.70 -11.66 7.55
N TYR A 61 17.02 -11.51 7.47
CA TYR A 61 17.76 -11.52 6.22
C TYR A 61 17.98 -12.95 5.74
N VAL A 62 17.89 -13.15 4.43
CA VAL A 62 18.25 -14.38 3.72
C VAL A 62 19.26 -14.04 2.65
N CYS A 63 20.42 -14.71 2.63
CA CYS A 63 21.54 -14.37 1.77
C CYS A 63 22.23 -15.59 1.17
N LEU A 64 22.83 -15.42 -0.01
CA LEU A 64 23.70 -16.44 -0.63
C LEU A 64 25.12 -16.32 -0.07
N GLY A 65 25.54 -17.23 0.80
CA GLY A 65 26.77 -17.07 1.60
C GLY A 65 26.54 -16.25 2.87
N SER A 66 27.55 -16.19 3.75
CA SER A 66 27.43 -15.55 5.07
C SER A 66 27.47 -14.03 4.98
N ILE A 67 26.71 -13.34 5.85
CA ILE A 67 26.61 -11.87 5.88
C ILE A 67 26.90 -11.31 7.28
N GLY A 68 27.37 -10.07 7.36
CA GLY A 68 27.53 -9.36 8.64
C GLY A 68 26.23 -8.73 9.15
N PRO A 69 26.18 -8.28 10.42
CA PRO A 69 24.98 -7.71 11.05
C PRO A 69 24.47 -6.41 10.43
N SER A 70 25.31 -5.75 9.61
CA SER A 70 24.96 -4.54 8.85
C SER A 70 25.23 -4.74 7.36
N PRO A 71 24.36 -5.46 6.63
CA PRO A 71 24.46 -5.63 5.18
C PRO A 71 24.58 -4.27 4.48
N LYS A 72 25.53 -4.13 3.54
CA LYS A 72 25.60 -2.92 2.71
C LYS A 72 24.65 -3.09 1.53
N LEU A 73 23.98 -2.00 1.15
CA LEU A 73 23.00 -2.07 0.05
C LEU A 73 23.70 -2.19 -1.31
N ASP A 74 24.89 -1.61 -1.45
CA ASP A 74 25.66 -1.47 -2.69
C ASP A 74 26.84 -2.46 -2.84
N ASP A 75 26.96 -3.45 -1.94
CA ASP A 75 27.98 -4.50 -2.05
C ASP A 75 27.61 -5.59 -3.09
N ASP A 76 28.46 -6.60 -3.26
CA ASP A 76 28.23 -7.72 -4.18
C ASP A 76 27.44 -8.88 -3.54
N GLN A 77 26.93 -8.69 -2.32
CA GLN A 77 26.18 -9.70 -1.60
C GLN A 77 24.73 -9.73 -2.09
N TYR A 78 24.25 -10.92 -2.43
CA TYR A 78 22.87 -11.13 -2.87
C TYR A 78 21.99 -11.59 -1.70
N TYR A 79 21.01 -10.77 -1.34
CA TYR A 79 20.15 -11.00 -0.19
C TYR A 79 18.79 -10.31 -0.33
N GLY A 80 17.86 -10.66 0.55
CA GLY A 80 16.57 -10.02 0.78
C GLY A 80 16.16 -10.19 2.24
N TRP A 81 15.11 -9.53 2.69
CA TRP A 81 14.59 -9.72 4.05
C TRP A 81 13.08 -9.53 4.16
N ILE A 82 12.55 -10.02 5.27
CA ILE A 82 11.22 -9.66 5.77
C ILE A 82 11.37 -8.77 7.00
N GLU A 83 10.38 -7.92 7.22
CA GLU A 83 10.26 -7.11 8.43
C GLU A 83 9.08 -7.60 9.25
N PHE A 84 9.24 -7.69 10.57
CA PHE A 84 8.15 -8.13 11.43
C PHE A 84 8.26 -7.63 12.86
N SER A 85 7.12 -7.59 13.55
CA SER A 85 7.02 -7.21 14.95
C SER A 85 5.79 -7.82 15.61
N LYS A 86 5.96 -8.21 16.87
CA LYS A 86 4.90 -8.63 17.79
C LYS A 86 5.29 -8.12 19.17
N THR A 87 4.74 -6.97 19.56
CA THR A 87 5.16 -6.28 20.79
C THR A 87 4.48 -6.80 22.05
N ASP A 88 3.35 -7.49 21.90
CA ASP A 88 2.56 -8.04 23.00
C ASP A 88 2.40 -9.56 22.84
N LYS A 89 2.43 -10.32 23.94
CA LYS A 89 2.45 -11.80 23.91
C LYS A 89 1.23 -12.40 23.22
N ASP A 90 0.09 -11.77 23.37
CA ASP A 90 -1.19 -12.15 22.76
C ASP A 90 -1.60 -11.17 21.65
N GLY A 91 -0.65 -10.33 21.21
CA GLY A 91 -0.86 -9.35 20.15
C GLY A 91 -0.66 -9.93 18.75
N THR A 92 -1.04 -9.13 17.77
CA THR A 92 -0.88 -9.40 16.34
C THR A 92 0.59 -9.46 15.93
N LEU A 93 0.92 -10.41 15.03
CA LEU A 93 2.17 -10.39 14.30
C LEU A 93 2.00 -9.51 13.06
N TRP A 94 2.67 -8.36 13.06
CA TRP A 94 2.82 -7.53 11.88
C TRP A 94 4.00 -8.04 11.06
N ILE A 95 3.80 -8.32 9.78
CA ILE A 95 4.84 -8.86 8.90
C ILE A 95 4.65 -8.40 7.46
N ASN A 96 5.76 -8.16 6.76
CA ASN A 96 5.73 -7.74 5.35
C ASN A 96 6.96 -8.22 4.56
N LEU A 97 6.78 -8.29 3.24
CA LEU A 97 7.88 -8.19 2.27
C LEU A 97 8.19 -6.70 2.07
N THR A 98 9.45 -6.38 1.78
CA THR A 98 9.85 -5.00 1.51
C THR A 98 10.80 -4.89 0.33
N SER A 99 10.56 -3.85 -0.47
CA SER A 99 11.39 -3.39 -1.58
C SER A 99 11.65 -1.89 -1.46
N VAL A 100 11.49 -1.34 -0.25
CA VAL A 100 11.73 0.09 0.03
C VAL A 100 13.18 0.46 -0.25
N ASP A 101 14.10 -0.46 0.01
CA ASP A 101 15.54 -0.23 -0.11
C ASP A 101 16.12 -0.93 -1.35
N ILE A 102 15.81 -2.22 -1.53
CA ILE A 102 16.31 -3.02 -2.67
C ILE A 102 15.26 -4.01 -3.18
N VAL A 103 15.36 -4.37 -4.46
CA VAL A 103 14.92 -5.66 -4.98
C VAL A 103 16.14 -6.56 -5.08
N GLY A 104 16.16 -7.65 -4.31
CA GLY A 104 17.27 -8.60 -4.26
C GLY A 104 16.77 -10.03 -4.34
N LEU A 105 17.28 -10.89 -3.45
CA LEU A 105 16.90 -12.30 -3.41
C LEU A 105 15.36 -12.44 -3.28
N PRO A 106 14.68 -13.16 -4.20
CA PRO A 106 13.22 -13.26 -4.19
C PRO A 106 12.73 -14.11 -3.00
N LEU A 107 11.87 -13.48 -2.20
CA LEU A 107 11.23 -14.08 -1.04
C LEU A 107 9.71 -14.09 -1.22
N ALA A 108 9.05 -15.03 -0.60
CA ALA A 108 7.60 -15.05 -0.47
C ALA A 108 7.16 -15.43 0.95
N LEU A 109 5.99 -14.96 1.36
CA LEU A 109 5.37 -15.28 2.64
C LEU A 109 4.03 -15.96 2.43
N SER A 110 3.69 -16.87 3.33
CA SER A 110 2.37 -17.48 3.39
C SER A 110 1.99 -17.78 4.83
N GLY A 111 0.69 -17.74 5.14
CA GLY A 111 0.21 -17.99 6.49
C GLY A 111 -1.29 -17.83 6.63
N THR A 112 -1.74 -17.44 7.83
CA THR A 112 -3.15 -17.18 8.13
C THR A 112 -3.31 -15.77 8.67
N GLU A 113 -4.31 -15.02 8.18
CA GLU A 113 -4.73 -13.70 8.64
C GLU A 113 -6.24 -13.76 8.88
N ASN A 114 -6.70 -13.48 10.11
CA ASN A 114 -8.13 -13.50 10.47
C ASN A 114 -8.88 -14.78 10.05
N GLY A 115 -8.23 -15.94 10.22
CA GLY A 115 -8.78 -17.25 9.86
C GLY A 115 -8.78 -17.60 8.36
N LYS A 116 -8.27 -16.71 7.50
CA LYS A 116 -8.12 -16.94 6.05
C LYS A 116 -6.65 -17.12 5.68
N PRO A 117 -6.31 -17.94 4.67
CA PRO A 117 -4.95 -17.98 4.16
C PRO A 117 -4.55 -16.63 3.56
N PHE A 118 -3.27 -16.28 3.66
CA PHE A 118 -2.68 -15.16 2.92
C PHE A 118 -1.41 -15.64 2.21
N ASN A 119 -1.13 -15.05 1.05
CA ASN A 119 0.15 -15.18 0.37
C ASN A 119 0.70 -13.81 -0.07
N LEU A 120 2.01 -13.60 0.08
CA LEU A 120 2.73 -12.45 -0.48
C LEU A 120 3.88 -12.97 -1.32
N GLY A 121 4.02 -12.53 -2.56
CA GLY A 121 5.07 -13.03 -3.43
C GLY A 121 5.27 -12.21 -4.68
N THR A 122 5.66 -12.87 -5.76
CA THR A 122 5.98 -12.22 -7.04
C THR A 122 5.27 -12.91 -8.21
N ARG A 123 4.74 -12.09 -9.12
CA ARG A 123 4.11 -12.48 -10.38
C ARG A 123 5.14 -12.75 -11.47
N LEU A 124 6.26 -12.03 -11.45
CA LEU A 124 7.37 -12.19 -12.39
C LEU A 124 8.58 -12.82 -11.70
N PRO A 125 9.37 -13.65 -12.42
CA PRO A 125 10.64 -14.13 -11.89
C PRO A 125 11.60 -12.95 -11.72
N MET A 126 12.57 -13.08 -10.82
CA MET A 126 13.62 -12.07 -10.68
C MET A 126 14.42 -11.92 -11.97
N LYS A 127 14.74 -13.05 -12.61
CA LYS A 127 15.45 -13.15 -13.89
C LYS A 127 14.93 -14.34 -14.69
N VAL A 128 14.84 -14.20 -16.01
CA VAL A 128 14.55 -15.32 -16.92
C VAL A 128 15.85 -16.01 -17.36
N PRO A 129 15.83 -17.32 -17.68
CA PRO A 129 16.93 -17.97 -18.37
C PRO A 129 17.27 -17.22 -19.66
N MET A 130 18.56 -17.16 -20.04
CA MET A 130 19.05 -16.37 -21.19
C MET A 130 18.40 -16.72 -22.55
N ASP A 131 17.71 -17.86 -22.64
CA ASP A 131 17.15 -18.40 -23.88
C ASP A 131 15.72 -17.90 -24.17
N ASP A 132 15.12 -17.11 -23.27
CA ASP A 132 13.77 -16.53 -23.40
C ASP A 132 13.87 -14.99 -23.38
N PRO A 133 13.47 -14.28 -24.45
CA PRO A 133 13.77 -12.85 -24.61
C PRO A 133 13.10 -11.98 -23.53
N HIS A 134 13.90 -11.60 -22.52
CA HIS A 134 14.04 -10.32 -21.81
C HIS A 134 12.83 -9.42 -21.44
N GLU A 135 11.58 -9.81 -21.65
CA GLU A 135 10.42 -8.96 -21.33
C GLU A 135 9.65 -9.37 -20.06
N PHE A 136 9.93 -10.53 -19.48
CA PHE A 136 9.13 -11.10 -18.39
C PHE A 136 9.93 -11.34 -17.10
N SER A 137 10.82 -10.43 -16.71
CA SER A 137 11.43 -10.45 -15.36
C SER A 137 11.18 -9.16 -14.59
N LEU A 138 11.21 -9.23 -13.26
CA LEU A 138 11.07 -8.06 -12.40
C LEU A 138 12.21 -7.05 -12.62
N ILE A 139 13.45 -7.53 -12.73
CA ILE A 139 14.60 -6.66 -13.04
C ILE A 139 14.43 -6.00 -14.41
N GLY A 140 13.99 -6.76 -15.44
CA GLY A 140 13.75 -6.20 -16.77
C GLY A 140 12.63 -5.16 -16.79
N ALA A 141 11.57 -5.36 -15.98
CA ALA A 141 10.51 -4.36 -15.81
C ALA A 141 11.03 -3.08 -15.14
N LEU A 142 11.93 -3.20 -14.15
CA LEU A 142 12.57 -2.05 -13.50
C LEU A 142 13.57 -1.34 -14.42
N GLU A 143 14.30 -2.07 -15.26
CA GLU A 143 15.23 -1.48 -16.23
C GLU A 143 14.51 -0.55 -17.23
N LYS A 144 13.26 -0.86 -17.58
CA LYS A 144 12.44 -0.05 -18.49
C LYS A 144 12.08 1.33 -17.92
N ILE A 145 12.15 1.52 -16.61
CA ILE A 145 11.83 2.80 -15.95
C ILE A 145 13.08 3.61 -15.54
N PHE A 146 14.28 3.07 -15.76
CA PHE A 146 15.50 3.80 -15.46
C PHE A 146 15.68 4.99 -16.40
N THR A 147 16.30 6.05 -15.88
CA THR A 147 16.76 7.15 -16.71
C THR A 147 17.86 6.66 -17.65
N LYS A 148 17.94 7.22 -18.85
CA LYS A 148 18.91 6.79 -19.89
C LYS A 148 20.36 7.13 -19.55
N GLU A 149 20.61 7.79 -18.41
CA GLU A 149 21.95 8.21 -18.00
C GLU A 149 22.75 6.98 -17.52
N GLN A 150 23.85 6.68 -18.21
CA GLN A 150 24.72 5.55 -17.91
C GLN A 150 25.97 6.01 -17.15
N PRO A 151 26.50 5.22 -16.20
CA PRO A 151 25.97 3.94 -15.73
C PRO A 151 24.77 4.13 -14.80
N VAL A 152 23.78 3.23 -14.91
CA VAL A 152 22.65 3.21 -13.98
C VAL A 152 23.12 2.71 -12.62
N LYS A 153 23.18 3.61 -11.63
CA LYS A 153 23.66 3.29 -10.27
C LYS A 153 22.72 2.38 -9.50
N ALA A 154 21.44 2.33 -9.88
CA ALA A 154 20.47 1.44 -9.24
C ALA A 154 20.79 -0.05 -9.46
N LEU A 155 21.47 -0.42 -10.54
CA LEU A 155 21.72 -1.82 -10.87
C LEU A 155 23.07 -2.29 -10.30
N VAL A 156 23.04 -3.22 -9.34
CA VAL A 156 24.25 -3.67 -8.62
C VAL A 156 24.55 -5.14 -8.95
N PRO A 157 25.67 -5.43 -9.64
CA PRO A 157 26.13 -6.79 -9.85
C PRO A 157 26.51 -7.48 -8.54
N CYS A 158 26.05 -8.71 -8.37
CA CYS A 158 26.36 -9.55 -7.22
C CYS A 158 27.23 -10.74 -7.65
N GLN A 159 27.76 -11.45 -6.66
CA GLN A 159 28.51 -12.69 -6.88
C GLN A 159 27.72 -13.70 -7.72
N LYS A 160 28.43 -14.60 -8.41
CA LYS A 160 27.83 -15.67 -9.24
C LYS A 160 26.86 -15.19 -10.34
N GLY A 161 26.92 -13.91 -10.73
CA GLY A 161 26.12 -13.36 -11.82
C GLY A 161 24.68 -12.99 -11.44
N TYR A 162 24.36 -12.97 -10.15
CA TYR A 162 23.12 -12.40 -9.63
C TYR A 162 23.13 -10.87 -9.74
N MET A 163 21.96 -10.26 -9.68
CA MET A 163 21.78 -8.80 -9.77
C MET A 163 20.79 -8.36 -8.70
N LYS A 164 21.06 -7.22 -8.05
CA LYS A 164 20.09 -6.52 -7.21
C LYS A 164 19.83 -5.11 -7.77
N VAL A 165 18.68 -4.55 -7.43
CA VAL A 165 18.27 -3.20 -7.82
C VAL A 165 18.07 -2.37 -6.56
N LEU A 166 18.83 -1.29 -6.41
CA LEU A 166 18.60 -0.26 -5.40
C LEU A 166 17.35 0.53 -5.76
N SER A 167 16.48 0.76 -4.78
CA SER A 167 15.30 1.60 -4.96
C SER A 167 15.68 3.09 -5.15
N PRO A 168 14.72 3.94 -5.53
CA PRO A 168 14.92 5.38 -5.58
C PRO A 168 15.30 6.04 -4.24
N VAL A 169 15.13 5.36 -3.11
CA VAL A 169 15.57 5.85 -1.79
C VAL A 169 17.10 6.03 -1.75
N HIS A 170 17.82 5.11 -2.42
CA HIS A 170 19.28 5.01 -2.40
C HIS A 170 19.94 5.43 -3.71
N ALA A 171 19.23 5.33 -4.83
CA ALA A 171 19.72 5.74 -6.15
C ALA A 171 18.71 6.63 -6.90
N PRO A 172 18.21 7.74 -6.31
CA PRO A 172 17.15 8.57 -6.88
C PRO A 172 17.47 9.09 -8.30
N GLU A 173 18.75 9.30 -8.63
CA GLU A 173 19.20 9.73 -9.95
C GLU A 173 18.98 8.71 -11.07
N SER A 174 18.79 7.44 -10.72
CA SER A 174 18.52 6.37 -11.68
C SER A 174 17.05 6.34 -12.12
N TYR A 175 16.20 7.18 -11.53
CA TYR A 175 14.75 7.19 -11.74
C TYR A 175 14.24 8.57 -12.14
N ALA A 176 13.03 8.62 -12.70
CA ALA A 176 12.41 9.87 -13.08
C ALA A 176 12.28 10.84 -11.89
N SER A 177 12.46 12.13 -12.15
CA SER A 177 12.27 13.16 -11.13
C SER A 177 10.79 13.43 -10.86
N PHE A 178 10.43 13.75 -9.62
CA PHE A 178 9.10 14.27 -9.26
C PHE A 178 8.88 15.72 -9.70
N THR A 179 9.94 16.46 -10.04
CA THR A 179 9.85 17.88 -10.39
C THR A 179 8.79 18.18 -11.46
N PRO A 180 8.71 17.47 -12.60
CA PRO A 180 7.68 17.76 -13.61
C PRO A 180 6.25 17.57 -13.07
N TYR A 181 6.04 16.60 -12.17
CA TYR A 181 4.74 16.35 -11.57
C TYR A 181 4.36 17.46 -10.59
N LEU A 182 5.26 17.82 -9.67
CA LEU A 182 5.05 18.94 -8.75
C LEU A 182 4.82 20.27 -9.48
N THR A 183 5.61 20.55 -10.53
CA THR A 183 5.47 21.77 -11.34
C THR A 183 4.08 21.89 -11.96
N ARG A 184 3.51 20.81 -12.50
CA ARG A 184 2.16 20.82 -13.07
C ARG A 184 1.11 21.16 -12.02
N LEU A 185 1.16 20.51 -10.85
CA LEU A 185 0.25 20.79 -9.73
C LEU A 185 0.32 22.26 -9.29
N CYS A 186 1.53 22.81 -9.15
CA CYS A 186 1.75 24.20 -8.76
C CYS A 186 1.29 25.19 -9.85
N GLN A 187 1.52 24.89 -11.14
CA GLN A 187 1.08 25.73 -12.25
C GLN A 187 -0.45 25.80 -12.37
N ALA A 188 -1.12 24.67 -12.12
CA ALA A 188 -2.57 24.59 -12.07
C ALA A 188 -3.19 25.27 -10.83
N ASN A 189 -2.36 25.65 -9.84
CA ASN A 189 -2.82 26.05 -8.51
C ASN A 189 -3.81 25.02 -7.93
N ALA A 190 -3.47 23.74 -8.06
CA ALA A 190 -4.41 22.66 -7.78
C ALA A 190 -4.86 22.71 -6.30
N PRO A 191 -6.17 22.64 -6.01
CA PRO A 191 -6.65 22.60 -4.64
C PRO A 191 -6.16 21.34 -3.94
N VAL A 192 -6.08 21.35 -2.61
CA VAL A 192 -5.68 20.17 -1.83
C VAL A 192 -6.36 20.19 -0.45
N SER A 193 -6.79 19.00 -0.01
CA SER A 193 -7.42 18.75 1.29
C SER A 193 -6.74 17.53 1.91
N ILE A 194 -6.07 17.71 3.05
CA ILE A 194 -5.37 16.63 3.75
C ILE A 194 -5.98 16.47 5.14
N THR A 195 -6.65 15.34 5.34
CA THR A 195 -7.19 14.92 6.63
C THR A 195 -6.19 14.02 7.34
N SER A 196 -5.93 14.30 8.62
CA SER A 196 -5.14 13.42 9.47
C SER A 196 -5.92 12.17 9.87
N ASP A 197 -5.22 11.08 10.18
CA ASP A 197 -5.78 10.01 11.00
C ASP A 197 -6.32 10.61 12.30
N ALA A 198 -7.35 10.01 12.87
CA ALA A 198 -7.88 10.35 14.18
C ALA A 198 -7.17 9.49 15.25
N PRO A 199 -6.28 10.06 16.11
CA PRO A 199 -5.83 9.34 17.29
C PRO A 199 -7.03 8.90 18.14
N ALA A 200 -6.90 7.78 18.85
CA ALA A 200 -7.96 7.29 19.73
C ALA A 200 -8.49 8.40 20.65
N ARG A 201 -9.82 8.62 20.62
CA ARG A 201 -10.55 9.63 21.40
C ARG A 201 -10.30 11.10 20.99
N THR A 202 -9.77 11.34 19.80
CA THR A 202 -9.68 12.68 19.19
C THR A 202 -10.31 12.67 17.79
N SER A 203 -10.74 13.82 17.30
CA SER A 203 -11.20 13.96 15.92
C SER A 203 -10.02 14.09 14.96
N ALA A 204 -10.22 13.64 13.73
CA ALA A 204 -9.34 13.97 12.61
C ALA A 204 -9.30 15.50 12.40
N VAL A 205 -8.19 16.01 11.87
CA VAL A 205 -8.02 17.41 11.52
C VAL A 205 -7.77 17.52 10.03
N THR A 206 -8.55 18.35 9.34
CA THR A 206 -8.42 18.58 7.90
C THR A 206 -7.74 19.92 7.65
N PHE A 207 -6.69 19.89 6.84
CA PHE A 207 -5.98 21.07 6.35
C PHE A 207 -6.29 21.27 4.87
N LYS A 208 -6.76 22.47 4.51
CA LYS A 208 -7.14 22.81 3.12
C LYS A 208 -6.27 23.92 2.57
N GLY A 209 -6.00 23.88 1.28
CA GLY A 209 -5.17 24.88 0.61
C GLY A 209 -4.99 24.58 -0.87
N HIS A 210 -3.85 25.01 -1.42
CA HIS A 210 -3.49 24.79 -2.82
C HIS A 210 -2.01 24.44 -2.95
N PHE A 211 -1.66 23.77 -4.04
CA PHE A 211 -0.30 23.77 -4.55
C PHE A 211 -0.01 25.15 -5.13
N THR A 212 1.11 25.76 -4.75
CA THR A 212 1.46 27.12 -5.16
C THR A 212 2.74 27.14 -5.97
N ASP A 213 2.76 27.95 -7.03
CA ASP A 213 3.96 28.20 -7.82
C ASP A 213 4.99 28.99 -6.99
N PRO A 214 6.14 28.40 -6.61
CA PRO A 214 7.13 29.07 -5.76
C PRO A 214 7.72 30.30 -6.44
N ALA A 215 7.77 30.34 -7.78
CA ALA A 215 8.25 31.52 -8.52
C ALA A 215 7.30 32.72 -8.43
N LYS A 216 6.04 32.50 -8.06
CA LYS A 216 5.00 33.55 -7.98
C LYS A 216 4.69 34.00 -6.56
N ASN A 217 5.26 33.36 -5.54
CA ASN A 217 5.00 33.71 -4.14
C ASN A 217 6.28 34.14 -3.40
N LYS A 218 6.14 35.06 -2.44
CA LYS A 218 7.27 35.71 -1.76
C LYS A 218 8.09 34.78 -0.85
N ASN A 219 7.57 33.59 -0.56
CA ASN A 219 8.09 32.69 0.46
C ASN A 219 8.64 31.38 -0.13
N ASN A 220 8.62 31.20 -1.45
CA ASN A 220 8.98 29.96 -2.16
C ASN A 220 8.21 28.71 -1.68
N ASN A 221 6.97 28.91 -1.24
CA ASN A 221 6.11 27.83 -0.75
C ASN A 221 5.57 27.03 -1.94
N VAL A 222 5.55 25.70 -1.82
CA VAL A 222 4.85 24.81 -2.75
C VAL A 222 3.49 24.37 -2.23
N MET A 223 3.30 24.42 -0.91
CA MET A 223 2.01 24.15 -0.27
C MET A 223 1.80 25.11 0.90
N GLU A 224 0.60 25.67 0.99
CA GLU A 224 0.12 26.41 2.16
C GLU A 224 -1.28 25.91 2.51
N LEU A 225 -1.38 25.24 3.67
CA LEU A 225 -2.61 24.61 4.14
C LEU A 225 -3.05 25.23 5.47
N LYS A 226 -4.36 25.27 5.69
CA LYS A 226 -4.98 25.83 6.90
C LYS A 226 -6.13 24.95 7.38
N ASP A 227 -6.23 24.75 8.69
CA ASP A 227 -7.38 24.09 9.32
C ASP A 227 -8.45 25.10 9.77
N ASP A 228 -9.61 24.60 10.20
CA ASP A 228 -10.74 25.43 10.65
C ASP A 228 -10.43 26.24 11.92
N ASN A 229 -9.40 25.85 12.69
CA ASN A 229 -8.94 26.57 13.88
C ASN A 229 -7.89 27.64 13.54
N GLY A 230 -7.53 27.79 12.27
CA GLY A 230 -6.54 28.74 11.80
C GLY A 230 -5.09 28.30 11.95
N ASN A 231 -4.83 27.03 12.30
CA ASN A 231 -3.49 26.49 12.27
C ASN A 231 -3.03 26.30 10.82
N THR A 232 -1.74 26.53 10.57
CA THR A 232 -1.15 26.47 9.23
C THR A 232 -0.07 25.42 9.12
N ILE A 233 0.01 24.80 7.94
CA ILE A 233 1.12 23.98 7.49
C ILE A 233 1.66 24.59 6.19
N THR A 234 2.96 24.83 6.13
CA THR A 234 3.63 25.37 4.95
C THR A 234 4.84 24.51 4.59
N ILE A 235 5.00 24.20 3.31
CA ILE A 235 6.14 23.44 2.78
C ILE A 235 6.80 24.24 1.66
N ASP A 236 8.09 24.51 1.82
CA ASP A 236 8.92 25.18 0.81
C ASP A 236 9.35 24.20 -0.30
N ASP A 237 9.63 24.71 -1.49
CA ASP A 237 10.12 23.93 -2.64
C ASP A 237 11.37 23.09 -2.33
N LYS A 238 12.33 23.65 -1.59
CA LYS A 238 13.57 22.99 -1.16
C LYS A 238 13.33 21.78 -0.24
N ASN A 239 12.15 21.68 0.37
CA ASN A 239 11.80 20.61 1.31
C ASN A 239 10.98 19.49 0.66
N LEU A 240 10.39 19.74 -0.52
CA LEU A 240 9.58 18.79 -1.27
C LEU A 240 10.26 18.40 -2.58
N THR A 241 11.49 17.88 -2.45
CA THR A 241 12.34 17.45 -3.55
C THR A 241 12.05 16.00 -3.96
N THR A 242 12.53 15.60 -5.14
CA THR A 242 12.52 14.19 -5.59
C THR A 242 13.10 13.25 -4.54
N LYS A 243 14.22 13.61 -3.90
CA LYS A 243 14.84 12.80 -2.86
C LYS A 243 13.94 12.65 -1.63
N THR A 244 13.40 13.76 -1.12
CA THR A 244 12.55 13.72 0.08
C THR A 244 11.23 13.00 -0.16
N LEU A 245 10.70 13.06 -1.39
CA LEU A 245 9.51 12.33 -1.82
C LEU A 245 9.77 10.82 -1.90
N TYR A 246 10.85 10.38 -2.55
CA TYR A 246 11.22 8.96 -2.58
C TYR A 246 11.51 8.39 -1.19
N GLN A 247 12.24 9.14 -0.36
CA GLN A 247 12.59 8.72 1.00
C GLN A 247 11.43 8.86 1.98
N CYS A 248 10.37 9.60 1.60
CA CYS A 248 9.31 10.03 2.50
C CYS A 248 9.84 10.66 3.81
N ALA A 249 10.98 11.33 3.75
CA ALA A 249 11.74 11.82 4.90
C ALA A 249 12.74 12.92 4.49
N GLY A 250 13.49 13.45 5.46
CA GLY A 250 14.62 14.37 5.20
C GLY A 250 14.25 15.81 4.83
N GLY A 251 12.95 16.10 4.63
CA GLY A 251 12.42 17.45 4.47
C GLY A 251 11.91 18.04 5.78
N THR A 252 11.55 19.33 5.74
CA THR A 252 10.92 20.06 6.85
C THR A 252 9.67 20.81 6.39
N TYR A 253 8.82 21.17 7.34
CA TYR A 253 7.65 22.04 7.13
C TYR A 253 7.51 23.01 8.29
N LEU A 254 6.75 24.08 8.10
CA LEU A 254 6.39 25.02 9.15
C LEU A 254 4.98 24.69 9.64
N TYR A 255 4.84 24.44 10.95
CA TYR A 255 3.53 24.41 11.62
C TYR A 255 3.37 25.67 12.45
N ASN A 256 2.39 26.52 12.12
CA ASN A 256 2.21 27.84 12.73
C ASN A 256 3.52 28.66 12.74
N GLY A 257 4.24 28.64 11.62
CA GLY A 257 5.53 29.33 11.44
C GLY A 257 6.73 28.69 12.15
N LYS A 258 6.56 27.56 12.86
CA LYS A 258 7.65 26.86 13.55
C LYS A 258 8.10 25.64 12.77
N PRO A 259 9.42 25.46 12.53
CA PRO A 259 9.93 24.33 11.77
C PRO A 259 9.70 23.00 12.49
N LYS A 260 9.41 21.98 11.68
CA LYS A 260 9.21 20.58 12.04
C LYS A 260 9.83 19.70 10.97
N ASP A 261 10.47 18.62 11.38
CA ASP A 261 10.99 17.62 10.46
C ASP A 261 9.84 16.76 9.92
N PHE A 262 9.98 16.26 8.69
CA PHE A 262 9.21 15.10 8.26
C PHE A 262 9.52 13.94 9.21
N ASN A 263 8.48 13.22 9.62
CA ASN A 263 8.55 12.07 10.53
C ASN A 263 9.05 12.44 11.92
N ILE A 264 8.35 13.38 12.58
CA ILE A 264 8.68 13.82 13.94
C ILE A 264 8.69 12.61 14.88
N ALA A 265 9.75 12.48 15.68
CA ALA A 265 9.81 11.50 16.74
C ALA A 265 8.69 11.69 17.78
N ILE A 266 7.87 10.65 17.96
CA ILE A 266 6.81 10.59 18.96
C ILE A 266 7.34 9.83 20.17
N GLN A 267 7.48 10.52 21.30
CA GLN A 267 7.73 9.87 22.57
C GLN A 267 6.41 9.39 23.17
N LYS A 268 6.34 8.12 23.57
CA LYS A 268 5.18 7.55 24.26
C LYS A 268 4.92 8.35 25.53
N ASN A 269 3.71 8.89 25.68
CA ASN A 269 3.29 9.78 26.78
C ASN A 269 4.04 11.13 26.86
N GLY A 270 4.78 11.52 25.83
CA GLY A 270 5.44 12.81 25.78
C GLY A 270 4.45 13.98 25.62
N PRO A 271 4.85 15.21 25.97
CA PRO A 271 4.03 16.39 25.73
C PRO A 271 3.68 16.51 24.23
N HIS A 272 2.43 16.87 23.94
CA HIS A 272 1.92 17.01 22.58
C HIS A 272 1.98 15.75 21.69
N ALA A 273 2.06 14.55 22.26
CA ALA A 273 2.08 13.30 21.49
C ALA A 273 0.88 13.18 20.52
N GLY A 274 -0.30 13.65 20.92
CA GLY A 274 -1.49 13.70 20.06
C GLY A 274 -1.29 14.58 18.83
N LEU A 275 -0.83 15.83 19.02
CA LEU A 275 -0.55 16.75 17.92
C LEU A 275 0.54 16.20 16.99
N LYS A 276 1.61 15.60 17.53
CA LYS A 276 2.65 14.99 16.70
C LYS A 276 2.13 13.84 15.84
N LYS A 277 1.18 13.04 16.36
CA LYS A 277 0.50 11.99 15.58
C LYS A 277 -0.31 12.58 14.43
N ILE A 278 -1.11 13.62 14.72
CA ILE A 278 -1.89 14.35 13.71
C ILE A 278 -0.97 14.87 12.61
N LEU A 279 0.09 15.60 12.98
CA LEU A 279 1.00 16.19 12.02
C LEU A 279 1.79 15.14 11.21
N ASN A 280 2.27 14.07 11.84
CA ASN A 280 2.92 12.97 11.11
C ASN A 280 1.95 12.31 10.12
N SER A 281 0.68 12.16 10.49
CA SER A 281 -0.33 11.59 9.59
C SER A 281 -0.64 12.52 8.41
N VAL A 282 -0.76 13.84 8.63
CA VAL A 282 -0.93 14.82 7.54
C VAL A 282 0.26 14.76 6.58
N ILE A 283 1.49 14.79 7.07
CA ILE A 283 2.68 14.70 6.22
C ILE A 283 2.74 13.35 5.51
N ARG A 284 2.44 12.23 6.19
CA ARG A 284 2.34 10.91 5.57
C ARG A 284 1.37 10.92 4.40
N ASN A 285 0.17 11.46 4.58
CA ASN A 285 -0.86 11.51 3.53
C ASN A 285 -0.41 12.40 2.36
N ILE A 286 0.31 13.50 2.59
CA ILE A 286 0.93 14.28 1.51
C ILE A 286 1.93 13.42 0.73
N LEU A 287 2.85 12.73 1.42
CA LEU A 287 3.89 11.92 0.79
C LEU A 287 3.32 10.70 0.04
N VAL A 288 2.26 10.09 0.56
CA VAL A 288 1.47 9.05 -0.13
C VAL A 288 0.81 9.63 -1.38
N GLY A 289 0.18 10.81 -1.29
CA GLY A 289 -0.45 11.46 -2.44
C GLY A 289 0.52 11.71 -3.60
N PHE A 290 1.78 12.03 -3.31
CA PHE A 290 2.83 12.10 -4.33
C PHE A 290 3.27 10.74 -4.85
N ASN A 291 3.64 9.81 -3.97
CA ASN A 291 4.20 8.52 -4.40
C ASN A 291 3.18 7.66 -5.14
N GLU A 292 1.92 7.64 -4.69
CA GLU A 292 0.82 6.94 -5.35
C GLU A 292 0.13 7.80 -6.41
N GLY A 293 0.63 8.99 -6.72
CA GLY A 293 0.15 9.80 -7.86
C GLY A 293 -1.32 10.21 -7.76
N TYR A 294 -1.84 10.43 -6.56
CA TYR A 294 -3.23 10.80 -6.33
C TYR A 294 -3.54 12.27 -6.60
N PHE A 295 -2.54 13.14 -6.58
CA PHE A 295 -2.76 14.55 -6.88
C PHE A 295 -2.95 14.77 -8.39
N SER A 296 -4.00 15.48 -8.75
CA SER A 296 -4.29 15.91 -10.13
C SER A 296 -4.33 17.43 -10.21
N GLU A 297 -4.19 17.97 -11.43
CA GLU A 297 -4.28 19.42 -11.68
C GLU A 297 -5.67 19.98 -11.38
N ASN A 298 -6.71 19.15 -11.50
CA ASN A 298 -8.12 19.57 -11.40
C ASN A 298 -8.75 19.25 -10.04
N GLY A 299 -8.09 18.48 -9.17
CA GLY A 299 -8.62 18.06 -7.88
C GLY A 299 -9.51 16.80 -7.94
N PRO A 300 -10.25 16.50 -6.84
CA PRO A 300 -10.37 17.30 -5.62
C PRO A 300 -9.13 17.24 -4.71
N ASN A 301 -8.18 16.32 -4.95
CA ASN A 301 -6.96 16.14 -4.16
C ASN A 301 -7.23 16.04 -2.66
N ASP A 302 -8.26 15.25 -2.32
CA ASP A 302 -8.68 15.01 -0.96
C ASP A 302 -8.16 13.65 -0.48
N SER A 303 -7.33 13.66 0.57
CA SER A 303 -6.74 12.43 1.10
C SER A 303 -7.77 11.44 1.64
N GLU A 304 -8.97 11.89 1.99
CA GLU A 304 -10.05 10.99 2.45
C GLU A 304 -10.50 10.01 1.35
N TYR A 305 -10.24 10.34 0.09
CA TYR A 305 -10.63 9.55 -1.07
C TYR A 305 -9.52 8.66 -1.61
N PHE A 306 -8.28 8.80 -1.13
CA PHE A 306 -7.12 8.07 -1.69
C PHE A 306 -7.32 6.56 -1.72
N SER A 307 -7.91 5.97 -0.67
CA SER A 307 -8.19 4.53 -0.61
C SER A 307 -9.20 4.05 -1.66
N GLY A 308 -10.03 4.95 -2.19
CA GLY A 308 -10.95 4.68 -3.29
C GLY A 308 -10.44 5.13 -4.66
N MET A 309 -9.24 5.72 -4.73
CA MET A 309 -8.62 6.16 -5.98
C MET A 309 -7.67 5.10 -6.52
N LYS A 310 -7.53 5.07 -7.84
CA LYS A 310 -6.56 4.20 -8.50
C LYS A 310 -5.16 4.80 -8.35
N PRO A 311 -4.19 4.07 -7.77
CA PRO A 311 -2.84 4.58 -7.61
C PRO A 311 -2.13 4.69 -8.98
N PHE A 312 -1.19 5.62 -9.07
CA PHE A 312 -0.29 5.94 -10.17
C PHE A 312 -0.97 6.52 -11.43
N GLU A 313 -2.23 6.96 -11.34
CA GLU A 313 -3.00 7.44 -12.50
C GLU A 313 -2.52 8.80 -13.03
N HIS A 314 -2.13 9.72 -12.14
CA HIS A 314 -1.74 11.09 -12.52
C HIS A 314 -0.22 11.33 -12.48
N GLY A 315 0.57 10.26 -12.29
CA GLY A 315 2.01 10.30 -12.11
C GLY A 315 2.44 9.48 -10.91
N GLY A 316 3.47 9.95 -10.21
CA GLY A 316 3.96 9.32 -8.97
C GLY A 316 5.22 8.49 -9.13
N ASN A 317 5.42 7.58 -8.18
CA ASN A 317 6.62 6.75 -8.08
C ASN A 317 6.53 5.55 -9.04
N GLN A 318 7.17 5.67 -10.21
CA GLN A 318 7.18 4.60 -11.22
C GLN A 318 7.83 3.30 -10.74
N TYR A 319 8.82 3.39 -9.83
CA TYR A 319 9.40 2.20 -9.20
C TYR A 319 8.35 1.47 -8.37
N ALA A 320 7.66 2.18 -7.48
CA ALA A 320 6.58 1.60 -6.69
C ALA A 320 5.49 1.00 -7.58
N GLN A 321 5.10 1.68 -8.68
CA GLN A 321 4.15 1.15 -9.63
C GLN A 321 4.55 -0.25 -10.15
N VAL A 322 5.81 -0.43 -10.57
CA VAL A 322 6.32 -1.75 -11.01
C VAL A 322 6.31 -2.75 -9.86
N ILE A 323 6.77 -2.36 -8.67
CA ILE A 323 6.78 -3.24 -7.50
C ILE A 323 5.37 -3.74 -7.17
N HIS A 324 4.38 -2.86 -7.09
CA HIS A 324 3.01 -3.23 -6.72
C HIS A 324 2.25 -3.93 -7.85
N GLN A 325 2.64 -3.73 -9.11
CA GLN A 325 2.06 -4.46 -10.23
C GLN A 325 2.50 -5.93 -10.26
N TYR A 326 3.72 -6.23 -9.79
CA TYR A 326 4.32 -7.55 -9.94
C TYR A 326 4.69 -8.23 -8.63
N THR A 327 4.53 -7.59 -7.48
CA THR A 327 4.86 -8.15 -6.16
C THR A 327 3.87 -7.67 -5.10
N ASN A 328 3.77 -8.39 -3.99
CA ASN A 328 3.08 -7.93 -2.78
C ASN A 328 4.09 -7.40 -1.74
N SER A 329 4.91 -6.44 -2.15
CA SER A 329 6.01 -5.87 -1.34
C SER A 329 5.85 -4.36 -1.19
N TYR A 330 6.37 -3.79 -0.10
CA TYR A 330 6.48 -2.33 0.04
C TYR A 330 7.38 -1.74 -1.06
N GLY A 331 6.83 -0.97 -1.99
CA GLY A 331 7.60 -0.29 -3.05
C GLY A 331 8.19 1.07 -2.63
N PHE A 332 7.68 1.65 -1.54
CA PHE A 332 8.17 2.89 -0.94
C PHE A 332 7.70 2.98 0.53
N PRO A 333 8.28 3.85 1.37
CA PRO A 333 7.79 4.03 2.73
C PRO A 333 6.34 4.52 2.73
N TYR A 334 5.48 4.01 3.60
CA TYR A 334 4.04 4.32 3.67
C TYR A 334 3.11 3.65 2.64
N SER A 335 3.58 2.63 1.92
CA SER A 335 2.73 1.81 1.04
C SER A 335 1.82 0.81 1.78
N ASP A 336 1.62 0.93 3.11
CA ASP A 336 0.74 0.06 3.91
C ASP A 336 -0.74 0.20 3.55
N GLY A 337 -1.17 1.40 3.18
CA GLY A 337 -2.59 1.76 3.16
C GLY A 337 -3.35 1.07 2.04
N ASN A 338 -3.07 1.46 0.79
CA ASN A 338 -3.91 1.12 -0.36
C ASN A 338 -3.40 -0.07 -1.17
N LEU A 339 -2.14 -0.45 -0.98
CA LEU A 339 -1.43 -1.39 -1.85
C LEU A 339 -1.23 -2.78 -1.20
N LYS A 340 -1.88 -3.00 -0.05
CA LYS A 340 -1.85 -4.21 0.79
C LYS A 340 -0.48 -4.90 0.83
N THR A 341 0.42 -4.30 1.58
CA THR A 341 1.80 -4.76 1.75
C THR A 341 2.13 -5.22 3.17
N LEU A 342 1.28 -4.87 4.14
CA LEU A 342 1.42 -5.20 5.55
C LEU A 342 0.34 -6.20 5.97
N ILE A 343 0.76 -7.30 6.57
CA ILE A 343 -0.13 -8.39 7.01
C ILE A 343 -0.19 -8.46 8.53
N GLN A 344 -1.40 -8.70 9.03
CA GLN A 344 -1.68 -9.02 10.42
C GLN A 344 -1.81 -10.53 10.58
N ALA A 345 -0.68 -11.22 10.61
CA ALA A 345 -0.66 -12.68 10.69
C ALA A 345 -1.15 -13.18 12.06
N ASP A 346 -1.90 -14.29 12.03
CA ASP A 346 -2.31 -15.03 13.22
C ASP A 346 -1.08 -15.61 13.91
N ALA A 347 -0.72 -15.02 15.04
CA ALA A 347 0.48 -15.35 15.78
C ALA A 347 0.45 -16.76 16.40
N THR A 348 -0.70 -17.44 16.39
CA THR A 348 -0.89 -18.83 16.85
C THR A 348 -0.63 -19.87 15.75
N LYS A 349 -0.57 -19.44 14.49
CA LYS A 349 -0.32 -20.29 13.32
C LYS A 349 1.11 -20.07 12.82
N THR A 350 1.65 -21.07 12.14
CA THR A 350 2.95 -20.96 11.50
C THR A 350 2.86 -20.06 10.28
N VAL A 351 3.75 -19.08 10.19
CA VAL A 351 4.02 -18.34 8.95
C VAL A 351 5.20 -19.01 8.24
N THR A 352 5.12 -19.18 6.93
CA THR A 352 6.21 -19.76 6.14
C THR A 352 6.86 -18.69 5.26
N LEU A 353 8.17 -18.53 5.40
CA LEU A 353 9.04 -17.78 4.51
C LEU A 353 9.61 -18.73 3.45
N HIS A 354 9.36 -18.43 2.19
CA HIS A 354 9.86 -19.18 1.04
C HIS A 354 11.06 -18.47 0.42
N VAL A 355 12.18 -19.17 0.33
CA VAL A 355 13.40 -18.71 -0.34
C VAL A 355 13.34 -19.20 -1.79
N LEU A 356 12.89 -18.35 -2.71
CA LEU A 356 12.63 -18.72 -4.10
C LEU A 356 13.92 -18.68 -4.93
N LYS A 357 14.01 -19.50 -5.99
CA LYS A 357 15.02 -19.32 -7.06
C LYS A 357 14.71 -18.06 -7.89
N ASP A 358 15.70 -17.51 -8.57
CA ASP A 358 15.52 -16.32 -9.43
C ASP A 358 14.52 -16.54 -10.56
N THR A 359 14.39 -17.78 -11.02
CA THR A 359 13.47 -18.20 -12.09
C THR A 359 12.08 -18.60 -11.58
N GLN A 360 11.86 -18.62 -10.25
CA GLN A 360 10.58 -18.98 -9.66
C GLN A 360 9.67 -17.77 -9.47
N THR A 361 8.37 -18.04 -9.56
CA THR A 361 7.29 -17.11 -9.22
C THR A 361 6.29 -17.81 -8.31
N GLY A 362 5.28 -17.06 -7.84
CA GLY A 362 4.19 -17.60 -7.05
C GLY A 362 3.97 -16.84 -5.76
N TYR A 363 2.99 -17.30 -4.99
CA TYR A 363 2.52 -16.65 -3.75
C TYR A 363 2.02 -15.21 -3.95
N TYR A 364 1.90 -14.77 -5.19
CA TYR A 364 1.29 -13.50 -5.54
C TYR A 364 -0.22 -13.67 -5.54
N GLU A 365 -0.89 -12.89 -4.71
CA GLU A 365 -2.36 -12.80 -4.69
C GLU A 365 -2.77 -11.41 -5.17
N GLU A 366 -3.67 -11.39 -6.15
CA GLU A 366 -4.48 -10.21 -6.42
C GLU A 366 -5.52 -10.13 -5.31
N TYR A 367 -5.16 -9.49 -4.21
CA TYR A 367 -6.12 -9.24 -3.15
C TYR A 367 -7.24 -8.36 -3.71
N PRO A 368 -8.52 -8.69 -3.44
CA PRO A 368 -9.59 -7.78 -3.74
C PRO A 368 -9.29 -6.48 -3.00
N VAL A 369 -8.96 -5.44 -3.77
CA VAL A 369 -8.81 -4.11 -3.21
C VAL A 369 -10.23 -3.66 -2.92
N GLN A 370 -10.49 -3.34 -1.66
CA GLN A 370 -11.69 -2.62 -1.24
C GLN A 370 -11.22 -1.34 -0.58
N PRO A 371 -11.86 -0.21 -0.86
CA PRO A 371 -11.55 1.02 -0.14
C PRO A 371 -11.82 0.79 1.34
N SER A 372 -10.81 1.05 2.17
CA SER A 372 -10.91 0.98 3.64
C SER A 372 -11.68 2.17 4.22
N THR A 373 -11.80 3.23 3.45
CA THR A 373 -12.56 4.46 3.71
C THR A 373 -13.16 4.95 2.39
N GLY A 374 -14.04 5.94 2.46
CA GLY A 374 -14.60 6.56 1.26
C GLY A 374 -15.78 7.46 1.58
N LEU A 375 -16.22 8.19 0.58
CA LEU A 375 -17.32 9.16 0.68
C LEU A 375 -18.66 8.48 1.03
N TYR A 376 -18.86 7.26 0.52
CA TYR A 376 -20.07 6.48 0.71
C TYR A 376 -19.72 5.07 1.13
N GLN A 377 -20.31 4.58 2.22
CA GLN A 377 -20.49 3.17 2.46
C GLN A 377 -21.60 2.65 1.54
N PHE A 378 -21.47 1.42 1.08
CA PHE A 378 -22.58 0.70 0.49
C PHE A 378 -22.81 -0.65 1.16
N GLY A 379 -24.04 -1.14 1.04
CA GLY A 379 -24.40 -2.47 1.52
C GLY A 379 -25.54 -3.10 0.75
N ILE A 380 -25.49 -4.43 0.61
CA ILE A 380 -26.57 -5.23 0.04
C ILE A 380 -26.96 -6.27 1.09
N GLY A 381 -28.25 -6.35 1.42
CA GLY A 381 -28.74 -7.25 2.46
C GLY A 381 -28.49 -8.74 2.15
N GLY A 382 -28.53 -9.57 3.19
CA GLY A 382 -28.26 -11.02 3.08
C GLY A 382 -29.18 -11.76 2.11
N GLY A 383 -28.77 -12.95 1.69
CA GLY A 383 -29.48 -13.76 0.69
C GLY A 383 -29.24 -13.33 -0.76
N SER A 384 -28.29 -12.43 -1.00
CA SER A 384 -28.00 -11.84 -2.32
C SER A 384 -26.80 -12.47 -3.02
N MET A 385 -26.27 -13.59 -2.49
CA MET A 385 -25.06 -14.28 -2.99
C MET A 385 -25.13 -14.70 -4.47
N THR A 386 -26.32 -14.80 -5.04
CA THR A 386 -26.52 -15.08 -6.48
C THR A 386 -26.02 -13.96 -7.39
N LEU A 387 -25.75 -12.77 -6.84
CA LEU A 387 -25.09 -11.69 -7.56
C LEU A 387 -23.60 -11.98 -7.82
N GLY A 388 -23.00 -12.91 -7.06
CA GLY A 388 -21.56 -13.20 -7.09
C GLY A 388 -20.69 -12.01 -6.69
N PRO A 389 -19.37 -12.09 -6.83
CA PRO A 389 -18.49 -10.94 -6.62
C PRO A 389 -18.94 -9.72 -7.41
N ILE A 390 -18.95 -8.56 -6.77
CA ILE A 390 -19.27 -7.26 -7.37
C ILE A 390 -17.99 -6.52 -7.70
N LYS A 391 -17.86 -5.98 -8.91
CA LYS A 391 -16.69 -5.21 -9.33
C LYS A 391 -17.04 -3.77 -9.65
N ILE A 392 -16.28 -2.82 -9.11
CA ILE A 392 -16.47 -1.39 -9.31
C ILE A 392 -15.10 -0.74 -9.46
N ASN A 393 -14.79 -0.15 -10.62
CA ASN A 393 -13.50 0.52 -10.89
C ASN A 393 -12.24 -0.30 -10.50
N GLY A 394 -12.27 -1.62 -10.71
CA GLY A 394 -11.18 -2.53 -10.32
C GLY A 394 -11.21 -3.02 -8.86
N PHE A 395 -12.05 -2.43 -8.00
CA PHE A 395 -12.30 -2.91 -6.65
C PHE A 395 -13.29 -4.08 -6.67
N THR A 396 -13.10 -5.07 -5.79
CA THR A 396 -13.93 -6.29 -5.76
C THR A 396 -14.55 -6.52 -4.39
N TYR A 397 -15.87 -6.69 -4.36
CA TYR A 397 -16.66 -6.95 -3.15
C TYR A 397 -17.24 -8.36 -3.17
N GLU A 398 -16.78 -9.18 -2.24
CA GLU A 398 -17.23 -10.55 -2.06
C GLU A 398 -18.42 -10.60 -1.09
N PRO A 399 -19.38 -11.52 -1.28
CA PRO A 399 -20.43 -11.74 -0.31
C PRO A 399 -19.86 -12.34 1.00
N ASP A 400 -20.46 -11.97 2.13
CA ASP A 400 -20.22 -12.64 3.41
C ASP A 400 -20.94 -14.00 3.50
N ASP A 401 -20.80 -14.69 4.63
CA ASP A 401 -21.42 -16.01 4.88
C ASP A 401 -22.97 -15.97 4.86
N LYS A 402 -23.57 -14.77 4.94
CA LYS A 402 -25.01 -14.55 4.83
C LYS A 402 -25.42 -14.14 3.42
N GLY A 403 -24.49 -14.05 2.48
CA GLY A 403 -24.74 -13.55 1.13
C GLY A 403 -25.01 -12.05 1.08
N ALA A 404 -24.57 -11.28 2.07
CA ALA A 404 -24.61 -9.83 2.12
C ALA A 404 -23.30 -9.22 1.60
N TYR A 405 -23.36 -7.96 1.16
CA TYR A 405 -22.18 -7.20 0.73
C TYR A 405 -22.07 -5.94 1.58
N GLY A 406 -20.86 -5.49 1.84
CA GLY A 406 -20.61 -4.26 2.57
C GLY A 406 -19.21 -3.73 2.30
N GLY A 407 -19.05 -2.41 2.36
CA GLY A 407 -17.78 -1.74 2.18
C GLY A 407 -17.95 -0.26 1.90
N PHE A 408 -16.86 0.41 1.54
CA PHE A 408 -16.91 1.77 0.99
C PHE A 408 -16.89 1.71 -0.53
N LEU A 409 -17.64 2.60 -1.19
CA LEU A 409 -17.53 2.79 -2.62
C LEU A 409 -16.17 3.43 -2.96
N PRO A 410 -15.59 3.11 -4.13
CA PRO A 410 -14.45 3.85 -4.65
C PRO A 410 -14.81 5.33 -4.88
N TYR A 411 -13.80 6.16 -5.13
CA TYR A 411 -14.05 7.52 -5.59
C TYR A 411 -14.46 7.48 -7.07
N LEU A 412 -15.72 7.85 -7.36
CA LEU A 412 -16.33 7.71 -8.68
C LEU A 412 -16.85 9.07 -9.20
N PRO A 413 -15.97 9.98 -9.65
CA PRO A 413 -16.39 11.27 -10.19
C PRO A 413 -17.24 11.12 -11.46
N GLU A 414 -16.96 10.06 -12.23
CA GLU A 414 -17.64 9.73 -13.47
C GLU A 414 -18.51 8.48 -13.34
N TRP A 415 -19.50 8.35 -14.23
CA TRP A 415 -20.34 7.15 -14.31
C TRP A 415 -19.48 5.91 -14.57
N THR A 416 -19.55 4.98 -13.62
CA THR A 416 -18.77 3.76 -13.61
C THR A 416 -19.68 2.55 -13.52
N LYS A 417 -19.31 1.44 -14.18
CA LYS A 417 -20.04 0.20 -14.07
C LYS A 417 -19.81 -0.45 -12.71
N MET A 418 -20.90 -0.85 -12.06
CA MET A 418 -20.92 -1.82 -10.99
C MET A 418 -21.37 -3.16 -11.58
N GLU A 419 -20.40 -4.06 -11.78
CA GLU A 419 -20.56 -5.32 -12.48
C GLU A 419 -20.87 -6.47 -11.50
N PHE A 420 -21.78 -7.36 -11.87
CA PHE A 420 -22.19 -8.52 -11.09
C PHE A 420 -21.74 -9.81 -11.79
N THR A 421 -20.99 -10.68 -11.11
CA THR A 421 -20.35 -11.85 -11.74
C THR A 421 -21.06 -13.18 -11.51
N GLY A 422 -22.02 -13.26 -10.58
CA GLY A 422 -22.72 -14.50 -10.21
C GLY A 422 -24.00 -14.80 -11.00
N SER A 423 -24.37 -13.97 -11.98
CA SER A 423 -25.69 -13.92 -12.62
C SER A 423 -26.04 -15.08 -13.58
N GLY A 424 -25.66 -16.32 -13.27
CA GLY A 424 -26.21 -17.52 -13.92
C GLY A 424 -26.12 -17.57 -15.44
N GLY A 425 -25.10 -16.93 -16.05
CA GLY A 425 -24.84 -16.97 -17.49
C GLY A 425 -25.20 -15.70 -18.28
N ALA A 426 -25.75 -14.65 -17.65
CA ALA A 426 -25.94 -13.37 -18.33
C ALA A 426 -24.61 -12.58 -18.39
N GLN A 427 -23.84 -12.77 -19.47
CA GLN A 427 -22.71 -11.91 -19.79
C GLN A 427 -23.13 -10.44 -19.72
N ASN A 428 -22.29 -9.58 -19.14
CA ASN A 428 -22.47 -8.12 -19.10
C ASN A 428 -23.58 -7.63 -18.14
N SER A 429 -23.74 -8.26 -16.96
CA SER A 429 -24.68 -7.79 -15.92
C SER A 429 -24.09 -6.62 -15.12
N TYR A 430 -24.58 -5.38 -15.31
CA TYR A 430 -24.11 -4.20 -14.56
C TYR A 430 -25.19 -3.14 -14.32
N ILE A 431 -24.94 -2.24 -13.37
CA ILE A 431 -25.63 -0.96 -13.19
C ILE A 431 -24.60 0.18 -13.30
N TRP A 432 -25.07 1.42 -13.45
CA TRP A 432 -24.20 2.60 -13.41
C TRP A 432 -24.24 3.24 -12.04
N ILE A 433 -23.06 3.60 -11.54
CA ILE A 433 -22.88 4.28 -10.27
C ILE A 433 -21.86 5.40 -10.40
N LYS A 434 -22.12 6.53 -9.76
CA LYS A 434 -21.15 7.61 -9.54
C LYS A 434 -21.32 8.14 -8.11
N ASN A 435 -20.45 9.05 -7.70
CA ASN A 435 -20.58 9.72 -6.42
C ASN A 435 -21.98 10.36 -6.29
N GLY A 436 -22.79 9.84 -5.37
CA GLY A 436 -24.12 10.37 -5.04
C GLY A 436 -25.27 9.98 -6.00
N ASP A 437 -25.07 9.14 -7.01
CA ASP A 437 -26.14 8.74 -7.93
C ASP A 437 -25.97 7.31 -8.48
N VAL A 438 -27.09 6.67 -8.79
CA VAL A 438 -27.14 5.28 -9.27
C VAL A 438 -28.22 5.14 -10.33
N VAL A 439 -27.91 4.44 -11.42
CA VAL A 439 -28.86 4.06 -12.47
C VAL A 439 -28.86 2.54 -12.62
N GLU A 440 -29.94 1.92 -12.14
CA GLU A 440 -30.13 0.47 -12.15
C GLU A 440 -31.06 0.01 -13.28
N GLY A 441 -31.93 0.89 -13.77
CA GLY A 441 -33.04 0.47 -14.63
C GLY A 441 -33.93 -0.56 -13.91
N ASN A 442 -34.33 -1.59 -14.65
CA ASN A 442 -35.17 -2.69 -14.15
C ASN A 442 -34.39 -4.02 -14.02
N CYS A 443 -33.05 -3.97 -13.96
CA CYS A 443 -32.25 -5.20 -14.00
C CYS A 443 -32.08 -5.89 -12.64
N LEU A 444 -32.46 -5.24 -11.53
CA LEU A 444 -32.41 -5.79 -10.18
C LEU A 444 -33.82 -5.97 -9.61
N THR A 445 -34.01 -6.96 -8.74
CA THR A 445 -35.29 -7.26 -8.07
C THR A 445 -35.67 -6.26 -6.97
N GLY A 446 -34.78 -5.33 -6.65
CA GLY A 446 -35.01 -4.25 -5.70
C GLY A 446 -34.18 -3.03 -6.09
N HIS A 447 -34.52 -1.88 -5.50
CA HIS A 447 -33.87 -0.60 -5.78
C HIS A 447 -33.00 -0.15 -4.61
N HIS A 448 -31.96 0.63 -4.93
CA HIS A 448 -31.17 1.29 -3.90
C HIS A 448 -32.00 2.31 -3.11
N ILE A 449 -31.57 2.53 -1.87
CA ILE A 449 -32.06 3.59 -1.00
C ILE A 449 -30.83 4.29 -0.40
N TRP A 450 -30.89 5.62 -0.32
CA TRP A 450 -29.96 6.39 0.50
C TRP A 450 -30.49 6.46 1.93
N VAL A 451 -29.77 5.90 2.88
CA VAL A 451 -30.16 5.89 4.30
C VAL A 451 -29.51 7.08 5.01
N ASN A 452 -30.30 7.80 5.81
CA ASN A 452 -30.01 9.08 6.49
C ASN A 452 -30.16 10.37 5.65
N GLY A 453 -31.18 10.46 4.78
CA GLY A 453 -31.64 11.71 4.17
C GLY A 453 -32.00 11.59 2.68
N SER A 454 -32.84 12.50 2.17
CA SER A 454 -33.31 12.54 0.78
C SER A 454 -32.19 12.81 -0.24
N LYS A 455 -32.32 12.25 -1.45
CA LYS A 455 -31.39 12.27 -2.60
C LYS A 455 -30.44 13.49 -2.64
N PRO A 456 -29.11 13.31 -2.86
CA PRO A 456 -28.18 14.42 -3.08
C PRO A 456 -28.63 15.30 -4.26
N PRO A 457 -28.36 16.62 -4.24
CA PRO A 457 -28.48 17.44 -5.44
C PRO A 457 -27.67 16.79 -6.58
N LYS A 458 -28.24 16.72 -7.79
CA LYS A 458 -27.65 15.99 -8.94
C LYS A 458 -26.26 16.49 -9.41
N ASP A 459 -25.74 17.58 -8.82
CA ASP A 459 -24.59 18.35 -9.32
C ASP A 459 -23.54 18.67 -8.23
N THR A 460 -23.39 17.86 -7.18
CA THR A 460 -22.32 18.09 -6.20
C THR A 460 -21.41 16.86 -6.07
N ASP A 461 -20.13 17.02 -6.45
CA ASP A 461 -19.01 16.10 -6.12
C ASP A 461 -18.70 16.04 -4.61
N LYS A 462 -19.63 16.50 -3.76
CA LYS A 462 -19.52 16.58 -2.31
C LYS A 462 -20.67 15.80 -1.71
N ALA A 463 -20.40 14.87 -0.81
CA ALA A 463 -21.45 14.37 0.07
C ALA A 463 -21.91 15.54 0.95
N PRO A 464 -23.23 15.77 1.06
CA PRO A 464 -23.70 16.73 2.05
C PRO A 464 -23.40 16.21 3.47
N GLU A 465 -23.36 17.11 4.45
CA GLU A 465 -23.11 16.75 5.85
C GLU A 465 -24.22 15.80 6.36
N GLY A 466 -23.87 14.56 6.72
CA GLY A 466 -24.80 13.55 7.27
C GLY A 466 -25.17 12.39 6.33
N TYR A 467 -24.64 12.35 5.10
CA TYR A 467 -25.04 11.41 4.05
C TYR A 467 -23.91 10.42 3.75
N THR A 468 -24.06 9.14 4.11
CA THR A 468 -22.93 8.20 3.94
C THR A 468 -23.28 6.80 3.47
N ASN A 469 -24.57 6.39 3.34
CA ASN A 469 -24.91 4.98 3.14
C ASN A 469 -25.84 4.73 1.94
N LEU A 470 -25.35 4.00 0.94
CA LEU A 470 -26.11 3.48 -0.20
C LEU A 470 -26.48 2.00 0.04
N VAL A 471 -27.77 1.67 0.14
CA VAL A 471 -28.17 0.30 0.50
C VAL A 471 -29.16 -0.32 -0.46
N TRP A 472 -29.07 -1.64 -0.61
CA TRP A 472 -30.11 -2.50 -1.17
C TRP A 472 -30.65 -3.45 -0.12
N GLY A 473 -31.93 -3.81 -0.28
CA GLY A 473 -32.59 -4.82 0.56
C GLY A 473 -31.97 -6.21 0.46
N ALA A 474 -32.45 -7.11 1.31
CA ALA A 474 -32.10 -8.53 1.28
C ALA A 474 -32.66 -9.25 0.05
N ASN A 475 -32.05 -10.39 -0.31
CA ASN A 475 -32.43 -11.24 -1.43
C ASN A 475 -32.40 -10.51 -2.79
N LEU A 476 -31.48 -9.55 -2.95
CA LEU A 476 -31.29 -8.85 -4.21
C LEU A 476 -30.74 -9.83 -5.26
N LYS A 477 -31.36 -9.81 -6.45
CA LYS A 477 -31.02 -10.68 -7.58
C LYS A 477 -31.08 -9.90 -8.88
N TRP A 478 -30.25 -10.31 -9.83
CA TRP A 478 -30.39 -9.92 -11.22
C TRP A 478 -31.69 -10.52 -11.81
N GLN A 479 -32.48 -9.69 -12.49
CA GLN A 479 -33.70 -10.13 -13.16
C GLN A 479 -33.34 -10.91 -14.44
N SER A 480 -33.86 -12.12 -14.59
CA SER A 480 -33.61 -12.96 -15.76
C SER A 480 -34.05 -12.25 -17.04
N GLY A 481 -33.18 -12.24 -18.06
CA GLY A 481 -33.45 -11.58 -19.35
C GLY A 481 -33.37 -10.05 -19.33
N ALA A 482 -33.08 -9.42 -18.18
CA ALA A 482 -32.94 -7.97 -18.12
C ALA A 482 -31.66 -7.51 -18.81
N THR A 483 -31.78 -6.44 -19.59
CA THR A 483 -30.65 -5.72 -20.16
C THR A 483 -30.16 -4.65 -19.18
N PRO A 484 -28.83 -4.48 -19.03
CA PRO A 484 -28.29 -3.34 -18.29
C PRO A 484 -28.82 -2.00 -18.81
N PRO A 485 -28.97 -0.99 -17.94
CA PRO A 485 -29.35 0.35 -18.37
C PRO A 485 -28.30 0.97 -19.31
N PRO A 486 -28.71 1.83 -20.26
CA PRO A 486 -27.77 2.56 -21.10
C PRO A 486 -26.91 3.51 -20.25
N PRO A 487 -25.72 3.90 -20.72
CA PRO A 487 -24.92 4.97 -20.10
C PRO A 487 -25.79 6.22 -19.91
N PRO A 488 -25.80 6.84 -18.71
CA PRO A 488 -26.62 8.02 -18.42
C PRO A 488 -26.19 9.30 -19.15
#